data_AF-A0AAD5C6Y3-F1
#
_entry.id   AF-A0AAD5C6Y3-F1
#
_cell.length_a   1.000
_cell.length_b   1.000
_cell.length_c   1.000
_cell.angle_alpha   90.00
_cell.angle_beta   90.00
_cell.angle_gamma   90.00
#
_symmetry.space_group_name_H-M   'P 1'
#
loop_
_entity.id
_entity.type
_entity.pdbx_description
1 polymer ?
#
loop_
_entity_poly.entity_id
_entity_poly.type
_entity_poly.pdbx_seq_one_letter_code
_entity_poly.pdbx_strand_id
1 'polypeptide(L)'
;PRSPLQSPKYGNLITILSIDGGGVRGIIPGVILEFLETELQALDGENARLADYFDVIAGTSTGGIVTAMLTTPNEEGRPVFSAKDVKDFYRKHCPKIFPHDRVGEALTNVVITSFDIKLMQPVIFSSYEVLVAISEVTKEILSGSPDFFPIKPMEYGRFLVLSLGTGTSKSKEHDATDGDIVDYHLSTVFQALHSAENYLRIQDDTLEGDLTKLDLATDKNLENLVEVGEKLLMKQVSRVNLGIGIYEPYHNTTNEMALK
;
A
#
# COMPACT_ATOMS: atom_id res chain seq x y z
N PRO A 1 18.00 -13.34 -20.08
CA PRO A 1 16.61 -13.84 -20.23
C PRO A 1 15.80 -13.50 -18.98
N ARG A 2 14.89 -12.51 -19.08
CA ARG A 2 13.96 -12.18 -17.99
C ARG A 2 13.01 -13.38 -17.81
N SER A 3 12.73 -13.75 -16.55
CA SER A 3 11.79 -14.83 -16.26
C SER A 3 10.35 -14.31 -16.37
N PRO A 4 9.40 -15.12 -16.90
CA PRO A 4 8.00 -14.74 -17.02
C PRO A 4 7.40 -14.25 -15.70
N LEU A 5 6.46 -13.30 -15.75
CA LEU A 5 5.54 -13.08 -14.63
C LEU A 5 4.62 -14.31 -14.53
N GLN A 6 4.44 -14.84 -13.32
CA GLN A 6 3.62 -16.03 -13.12
C GLN A 6 2.15 -15.70 -13.40
N SER A 7 1.39 -16.70 -13.84
CA SER A 7 -0.08 -16.63 -13.90
C SER A 7 -0.62 -16.11 -12.56
N PRO A 8 -1.70 -15.31 -12.56
CA PRO A 8 -2.28 -14.84 -11.30
C PRO A 8 -2.55 -16.01 -10.37
N LYS A 9 -2.21 -15.86 -9.09
CA LYS A 9 -2.28 -16.98 -8.13
C LYS A 9 -3.69 -17.54 -7.99
N TYR A 10 -4.73 -16.71 -8.16
CA TYR A 10 -6.13 -17.10 -8.03
C TYR A 10 -7.01 -16.53 -9.15
N GLY A 11 -7.53 -17.43 -10.00
CA GLY A 11 -8.52 -17.08 -11.03
C GLY A 11 -7.96 -16.21 -12.16
N ASN A 12 -8.78 -15.29 -12.66
CA ASN A 12 -8.44 -14.39 -13.76
C ASN A 12 -8.05 -12.98 -13.30
N LEU A 13 -8.08 -12.69 -11.99
CA LEU A 13 -7.78 -11.36 -11.44
C LEU A 13 -6.30 -11.25 -11.06
N ILE A 14 -5.71 -10.07 -11.26
CA ILE A 14 -4.36 -9.70 -10.81
C ILE A 14 -4.52 -8.86 -9.54
N THR A 15 -3.96 -9.33 -8.43
CA THR A 15 -4.06 -8.66 -7.12
C THR A 15 -2.85 -7.77 -6.84
N ILE A 16 -3.11 -6.51 -6.47
CA ILE A 16 -2.08 -5.50 -6.25
C ILE A 16 -2.27 -4.86 -4.88
N LEU A 17 -1.20 -4.87 -4.07
CA LEU A 17 -1.08 -4.09 -2.84
C LEU A 17 -0.12 -2.93 -3.07
N SER A 18 -0.56 -1.71 -2.77
CA SER A 18 0.24 -0.49 -2.82
C SER A 18 0.25 0.21 -1.47
N ILE A 19 1.44 0.60 -0.99
CA ILE A 19 1.64 1.21 0.33
C ILE A 19 2.38 2.54 0.20
N ASP A 20 1.76 3.61 0.67
CA ASP A 20 2.31 4.95 0.61
C ASP A 20 3.52 5.16 1.54
N GLY A 21 4.33 6.16 1.22
CA GLY A 21 5.38 6.68 2.11
C GLY A 21 4.81 7.56 3.23
N GLY A 22 5.52 7.68 4.35
CA GLY A 22 5.06 8.51 5.47
C GLY A 22 5.89 8.49 6.74
N GLY A 23 7.14 8.03 6.69
CA GLY A 23 8.01 7.94 7.87
C GLY A 23 7.41 7.02 8.95
N VAL A 24 7.37 7.48 10.20
CA VAL A 24 6.81 6.73 11.35
C VAL A 24 5.33 6.36 11.16
N ARG A 25 4.61 7.05 10.28
CA ARG A 25 3.19 6.79 10.00
C ARG A 25 2.93 5.50 9.23
N GLY A 26 3.98 4.77 8.83
CA GLY A 26 3.87 3.39 8.32
C GLY A 26 3.19 2.41 9.28
N ILE A 27 3.09 2.78 10.56
CA ILE A 27 2.27 2.05 11.53
C ILE A 27 0.81 1.95 11.09
N ILE A 28 0.24 3.01 10.50
CA ILE A 28 -1.17 3.05 10.07
C ILE A 28 -1.47 1.91 9.08
N PRO A 29 -0.79 1.81 7.91
CA PRO A 29 -1.00 0.68 7.01
C PRO A 29 -0.57 -0.64 7.65
N GLY A 30 0.41 -0.66 8.55
CA GLY A 30 0.79 -1.86 9.31
C GLY A 30 -0.37 -2.48 10.11
N VAL A 31 -1.20 -1.64 10.76
CA VAL A 31 -2.42 -2.10 11.45
C VAL A 31 -3.42 -2.72 10.48
N ILE A 32 -3.65 -2.09 9.33
CA ILE A 32 -4.59 -2.58 8.31
C ILE A 32 -4.10 -3.93 7.73
N LEU A 33 -2.80 -4.05 7.47
CA LEU A 33 -2.20 -5.26 6.92
C LEU A 33 -2.22 -6.41 7.92
N GLU A 34 -1.99 -6.15 9.20
CA GLU A 34 -2.12 -7.14 10.26
C GLU A 34 -3.54 -7.67 10.37
N PHE A 35 -4.52 -6.77 10.29
CA PHE A 35 -5.93 -7.15 10.27
C PHE A 35 -6.24 -8.06 9.07
N LEU A 36 -5.87 -7.63 7.85
CA LEU A 36 -6.09 -8.42 6.64
C LEU A 36 -5.40 -9.79 6.69
N GLU A 37 -4.13 -9.85 7.10
CA GLU A 37 -3.41 -11.11 7.20
C GLU A 37 -4.02 -12.05 8.25
N THR A 38 -4.56 -11.50 9.34
CA THR A 38 -5.28 -12.29 10.36
C THR A 38 -6.57 -12.91 9.81
N GLU A 39 -7.35 -12.15 9.05
CA GLU A 39 -8.56 -12.68 8.40
C GLU A 39 -8.21 -13.78 7.37
N LEU A 40 -7.16 -13.58 6.58
CA LEU A 40 -6.66 -14.59 5.63
C LEU A 40 -6.17 -15.86 6.34
N GLN A 41 -5.48 -15.71 7.49
CA GLN A 41 -5.06 -16.84 8.32
C GLN A 41 -6.23 -17.59 8.95
N ALA A 42 -7.34 -16.89 9.27
CA ALA A 42 -8.55 -17.54 9.75
C ALA A 42 -9.23 -18.39 8.65
N LEU A 43 -9.07 -18.01 7.38
CA LEU A 43 -9.63 -18.71 6.22
C LEU A 43 -8.75 -19.89 5.77
N ASP A 44 -7.44 -19.68 5.62
CA ASP A 44 -6.54 -20.62 4.95
C ASP A 44 -5.44 -21.20 5.88
N GLY A 45 -5.41 -20.78 7.14
CA GLY A 45 -4.53 -21.29 8.19
C GLY A 45 -3.40 -20.33 8.59
N GLU A 46 -2.81 -20.58 9.78
CA GLU A 46 -1.83 -19.70 10.45
C GLU A 46 -0.55 -19.38 9.62
N ASN A 47 -0.26 -20.22 8.62
CA ASN A 47 0.89 -20.03 7.74
C ASN A 47 0.63 -19.08 6.59
N ALA A 48 -0.63 -18.69 6.33
CA ALA A 48 -0.99 -17.74 5.28
C ALA A 48 -0.27 -16.40 5.48
N ARG A 49 0.27 -15.84 4.39
CA ARG A 49 0.95 -14.54 4.37
C ARG A 49 0.39 -13.69 3.25
N LEU A 50 0.45 -12.37 3.40
CA LEU A 50 -0.02 -11.44 2.35
C LEU A 50 0.63 -11.71 0.98
N ALA A 51 1.91 -12.09 0.95
CA ALA A 51 2.62 -12.45 -0.28
C ALA A 51 2.03 -13.68 -1.00
N ASP A 52 1.17 -14.47 -0.35
CA ASP A 52 0.44 -15.59 -0.97
C ASP A 52 -0.75 -15.13 -1.82
N TYR A 53 -1.32 -13.97 -1.49
CA TYR A 53 -2.56 -13.47 -2.08
C TYR A 53 -2.35 -12.33 -3.06
N PHE A 54 -1.26 -11.57 -2.91
CA PHE A 54 -0.90 -10.47 -3.79
C PHE A 54 0.11 -10.90 -4.85
N ASP A 55 -0.25 -10.76 -6.12
CA ASP A 55 0.67 -10.96 -7.25
C ASP A 55 1.73 -9.85 -7.29
N VAL A 56 1.36 -8.64 -6.87
CA VAL A 56 2.24 -7.47 -6.80
C VAL A 56 2.09 -6.79 -5.44
N ILE A 57 3.21 -6.54 -4.76
CA ILE A 57 3.29 -5.69 -3.58
C ILE A 57 4.32 -4.60 -3.86
N ALA A 58 3.90 -3.34 -3.71
CA ALA A 58 4.74 -2.18 -3.95
C ALA A 58 4.57 -1.14 -2.84
N GLY A 59 5.61 -0.37 -2.59
CA GLY A 59 5.51 0.77 -1.70
C GLY A 59 6.70 1.71 -1.76
N THR A 60 6.46 2.97 -1.41
CA THR A 60 7.43 4.05 -1.49
C THR A 60 7.94 4.40 -0.09
N SER A 61 9.26 4.61 0.07
CA SER A 61 9.86 5.01 1.36
C SER A 61 9.54 3.99 2.47
N THR A 62 8.87 4.42 3.54
CA THR A 62 8.28 3.54 4.57
C THR A 62 7.47 2.38 3.97
N GLY A 63 6.66 2.60 2.94
CA GLY A 63 5.93 1.53 2.25
C GLY A 63 6.86 0.50 1.59
N GLY A 64 8.06 0.94 1.17
CA GLY A 64 9.11 0.06 0.66
C GLY A 64 9.74 -0.80 1.76
N ILE A 65 9.89 -0.27 2.98
CA ILE A 65 10.30 -1.05 4.17
C ILE A 65 9.26 -2.13 4.45
N VAL A 66 7.98 -1.75 4.52
CA VAL A 66 6.87 -2.69 4.77
C VAL A 66 6.84 -3.77 3.68
N THR A 67 6.96 -3.37 2.41
CA THR A 67 7.06 -4.30 1.28
C THR A 67 8.21 -5.29 1.48
N ALA A 68 9.41 -4.81 1.77
CA ALA A 68 10.57 -5.69 2.00
C ALA A 68 10.33 -6.66 3.16
N MET A 69 9.71 -6.23 4.25
CA MET A 69 9.36 -7.12 5.36
C MET A 69 8.40 -8.24 4.90
N LEU A 70 7.37 -7.88 4.13
CA LEU A 70 6.34 -8.82 3.68
C LEU A 70 6.78 -9.74 2.54
N THR A 71 7.86 -9.43 1.83
CA THR A 71 8.26 -10.20 0.63
C THR A 71 9.64 -10.83 0.71
N THR A 72 10.50 -10.45 1.66
CA THR A 72 11.85 -11.03 1.76
C THR A 72 11.75 -12.51 2.13
N PRO A 73 12.26 -13.43 1.28
CA PRO A 73 12.16 -14.85 1.53
C PRO A 73 13.17 -15.31 2.59
N ASN A 74 12.76 -16.26 3.42
CA ASN A 74 13.63 -17.10 4.25
C ASN A 74 14.22 -18.25 3.41
N GLU A 75 14.93 -19.18 4.05
CA GLU A 75 15.52 -20.35 3.37
C GLU A 75 14.48 -21.27 2.69
N GLU A 76 13.22 -21.19 3.11
CA GLU A 76 12.09 -21.96 2.56
C GLU A 76 11.33 -21.20 1.46
N GLY A 77 11.79 -20.00 1.08
CA GLY A 77 11.11 -19.15 0.09
C GLY A 77 9.85 -18.47 0.62
N ARG A 78 9.62 -18.45 1.94
CA ARG A 78 8.49 -17.80 2.62
C ARG A 78 8.87 -16.43 3.16
N PRO A 79 7.96 -15.46 3.26
CA PRO A 79 8.24 -14.19 3.95
C PRO A 79 8.81 -14.40 5.36
N VAL A 80 9.91 -13.73 5.66
CA VAL A 80 10.56 -13.76 6.99
C VAL A 80 9.65 -13.15 8.06
N PHE A 81 8.90 -12.11 7.69
CA PHE A 81 8.01 -11.38 8.59
C PHE A 81 6.54 -11.64 8.24
N SER A 82 5.71 -11.63 9.28
CA SER A 82 4.26 -11.50 9.19
C SER A 82 3.85 -10.03 9.30
N ALA A 83 2.61 -9.71 8.92
CA ALA A 83 2.12 -8.34 8.93
C ALA A 83 2.09 -7.72 10.33
N LYS A 84 1.83 -8.51 11.38
CA LYS A 84 1.92 -8.06 12.79
C LYS A 84 3.33 -7.57 13.19
N ASP A 85 4.38 -8.12 12.57
CA ASP A 85 5.76 -7.76 12.90
C ASP A 85 6.11 -6.35 12.42
N VAL A 86 5.32 -5.78 11.49
CA VAL A 86 5.50 -4.42 10.98
C VAL A 86 5.40 -3.41 12.14
N LYS A 87 4.34 -3.46 12.95
CA LYS A 87 4.16 -2.50 14.07
C LYS A 87 5.31 -2.59 15.07
N ASP A 88 5.71 -3.82 15.40
CA ASP A 88 6.81 -4.08 16.33
C ASP A 88 8.16 -3.59 15.78
N PHE A 89 8.37 -3.71 14.47
CA PHE A 89 9.52 -3.13 13.81
C PHE A 89 9.56 -1.61 13.98
N TYR A 90 8.46 -0.90 13.70
CA TYR A 90 8.41 0.56 13.87
C TYR A 90 8.65 0.96 15.33
N ARG A 91 7.99 0.32 16.30
CA ARG A 91 8.18 0.59 17.74
C ARG A 91 9.63 0.40 18.18
N LYS A 92 10.29 -0.65 17.71
CA LYS A 92 11.67 -0.99 18.12
C LYS A 92 12.74 -0.16 17.42
N HIS A 93 12.51 0.23 16.17
CA HIS A 93 13.54 0.80 15.30
C HIS A 93 13.36 2.30 15.05
N CYS A 94 12.14 2.84 14.99
CA CYS A 94 11.95 4.27 14.74
C CYS A 94 12.57 5.20 15.76
N PRO A 95 12.56 4.94 17.08
CA PRO A 95 13.26 5.78 18.04
C PRO A 95 14.79 5.85 17.81
N LYS A 96 15.36 4.84 17.15
CA LYS A 96 16.79 4.78 16.78
C LYS A 96 17.06 5.44 15.42
N ILE A 97 16.11 5.33 14.48
CA ILE A 97 16.17 5.94 13.15
C ILE A 97 15.95 7.45 13.25
N PHE A 98 15.04 7.89 14.13
CA PHE A 98 14.69 9.28 14.39
C PHE A 98 14.97 9.66 15.85
N PRO A 99 16.25 9.72 16.26
CA PRO A 99 16.62 10.07 17.63
C PRO A 99 16.24 11.52 17.93
N HIS A 100 15.60 11.75 19.09
CA HIS A 100 15.11 13.07 19.51
C HIS A 100 16.19 14.15 19.65
N ASP A 101 17.47 13.77 19.75
CA ASP A 101 18.58 14.69 20.03
C ASP A 101 19.38 15.12 18.78
N ARG A 102 18.98 14.73 17.57
CA ARG A 102 19.69 15.12 16.33
C ARG A 102 18.73 15.53 15.22
N VAL A 103 18.19 16.73 15.36
CA VAL A 103 17.56 17.47 14.27
C VAL A 103 18.64 17.92 13.30
N GLY A 104 18.67 17.38 12.07
CA GLY A 104 19.39 18.03 10.97
C GLY A 104 19.82 17.17 9.78
N GLU A 105 20.25 15.92 9.94
CA GLU A 105 21.04 15.25 8.88
C GLU A 105 20.66 13.80 8.53
N ALA A 106 19.61 13.22 9.12
CA ALA A 106 19.25 11.82 8.87
C ALA A 106 18.18 11.58 7.78
N LEU A 107 17.64 12.64 7.17
CA LEU A 107 16.56 12.53 6.17
C LEU A 107 17.04 12.53 4.72
N THR A 108 18.34 12.69 4.46
CA THR A 108 18.85 12.81 3.08
C THR A 108 19.28 11.51 2.41
N ASN A 109 19.35 10.35 3.11
CA ASN A 109 19.96 9.14 2.54
C ASN A 109 19.24 7.81 2.82
N VAL A 110 17.92 7.82 3.05
CA VAL A 110 17.14 6.56 3.04
C VAL A 110 16.17 6.58 1.88
N VAL A 111 16.70 6.27 0.70
CA VAL A 111 15.91 5.83 -0.46
C VAL A 111 15.72 4.32 -0.31
N ILE A 112 14.55 3.90 0.19
CA ILE A 112 14.15 2.48 0.12
C ILE A 112 13.23 2.35 -1.08
N THR A 113 13.92 2.02 -2.15
CA THR A 113 13.47 1.50 -3.45
C THR A 113 12.81 0.15 -3.30
N SER A 114 11.76 -0.13 -4.08
CA SER A 114 11.24 -1.49 -4.22
C SER A 114 12.37 -2.46 -4.60
N PHE A 115 12.32 -3.67 -4.04
CA PHE A 115 13.29 -4.73 -4.31
C PHE A 115 12.72 -5.64 -5.41
N ASP A 116 13.38 -5.67 -6.56
CA ASP A 116 13.04 -6.65 -7.60
C ASP A 116 13.49 -8.03 -7.10
N ILE A 117 12.51 -8.85 -6.67
CA ILE A 117 12.71 -10.19 -6.12
C ILE A 117 13.45 -11.11 -7.12
N LYS A 118 13.43 -10.81 -8.42
CA LYS A 118 14.15 -11.58 -9.46
C LYS A 118 15.57 -11.10 -9.68
N LEU A 119 15.86 -9.82 -9.48
CA LEU A 119 17.16 -9.21 -9.79
C LEU A 119 18.06 -8.96 -8.58
N MET A 120 17.55 -9.13 -7.35
CA MET A 120 18.30 -8.89 -6.11
C MET A 120 18.95 -7.50 -6.05
N GLN A 121 18.29 -6.48 -6.63
CA GLN A 121 18.80 -5.11 -6.70
C GLN A 121 17.72 -4.07 -6.33
N PRO A 122 18.11 -2.92 -5.76
CA PRO A 122 17.18 -1.84 -5.44
C PRO A 122 16.75 -1.07 -6.70
N VAL A 123 15.43 -0.89 -6.92
CA VAL A 123 14.87 -0.09 -8.02
C VAL A 123 14.06 1.11 -7.50
N ILE A 124 14.54 2.33 -7.75
CA ILE A 124 13.94 3.59 -7.29
C ILE A 124 12.71 3.90 -8.11
N PHE A 125 11.59 4.16 -7.44
CA PHE A 125 10.47 4.79 -8.11
C PHE A 125 9.74 5.79 -7.17
N SER A 126 8.88 6.65 -7.75
CA SER A 126 7.96 7.62 -7.09
C SER A 126 6.49 7.39 -7.48
N SER A 127 5.51 7.94 -6.74
CA SER A 127 4.03 8.03 -6.98
C SER A 127 3.46 7.90 -8.42
N TYR A 128 4.20 8.28 -9.46
CA TYR A 128 4.02 7.79 -10.85
C TYR A 128 4.01 6.25 -10.99
N GLU A 129 4.36 5.50 -9.95
CA GLU A 129 4.61 4.06 -9.89
C GLU A 129 3.43 3.16 -10.12
N VAL A 130 2.24 3.45 -9.57
CA VAL A 130 1.09 2.57 -9.83
C VAL A 130 0.71 2.70 -11.30
N LEU A 131 0.75 3.93 -11.83
CA LEU A 131 0.53 4.20 -13.24
C LEU A 131 1.66 3.62 -14.12
N VAL A 132 2.92 3.67 -13.69
CA VAL A 132 4.09 3.10 -14.40
C VAL A 132 4.09 1.58 -14.31
N ALA A 133 3.73 0.97 -13.19
CA ALA A 133 3.58 -0.47 -13.04
C ALA A 133 2.43 -0.95 -13.92
N ILE A 134 1.27 -0.28 -13.87
CA ILE A 134 0.17 -0.53 -14.80
C ILE A 134 0.63 -0.30 -16.24
N SER A 135 1.41 0.75 -16.55
CA SER A 135 1.89 1.06 -17.90
C SER A 135 2.95 0.10 -18.41
N GLU A 136 3.87 -0.37 -17.57
CA GLU A 136 4.90 -1.36 -17.92
C GLU A 136 4.25 -2.72 -18.13
N VAL A 137 3.36 -3.13 -17.22
CA VAL A 137 2.53 -4.32 -17.39
C VAL A 137 1.72 -4.20 -18.69
N THR A 138 1.03 -3.08 -18.92
CA THR A 138 0.26 -2.81 -20.15
C THR A 138 1.14 -2.82 -21.41
N LYS A 139 2.37 -2.30 -21.34
CA LYS A 139 3.31 -2.24 -22.47
C LYS A 139 3.87 -3.61 -22.82
N GLU A 140 4.19 -4.45 -21.83
CA GLU A 140 4.62 -5.84 -22.03
C GLU A 140 3.49 -6.73 -22.55
N ILE A 141 2.25 -6.44 -22.13
CA ILE A 141 1.03 -7.04 -22.67
C ILE A 141 0.84 -6.65 -24.15
N LEU A 142 0.93 -5.35 -24.48
CA LEU A 142 0.72 -4.84 -25.85
C LEU A 142 1.85 -5.21 -26.81
N SER A 143 3.06 -5.45 -26.30
CA SER A 143 4.20 -5.94 -27.09
C SER A 143 4.10 -7.43 -27.45
N GLY A 144 3.08 -8.13 -26.96
CA GLY A 144 2.82 -9.54 -27.26
C GLY A 144 3.80 -10.50 -26.57
N SER A 145 4.32 -10.10 -25.40
CA SER A 145 5.24 -10.94 -24.63
C SER A 145 4.61 -12.31 -24.31
N PRO A 146 5.29 -13.45 -24.61
CA PRO A 146 4.76 -14.78 -24.35
C PRO A 146 4.67 -15.12 -22.85
N ASP A 147 5.29 -14.28 -22.02
CA ASP A 147 5.29 -14.36 -20.57
C ASP A 147 4.01 -13.79 -19.93
N PHE A 148 3.16 -13.14 -20.72
CA PHE A 148 1.89 -12.57 -20.29
C PHE A 148 0.74 -13.12 -21.12
N PHE A 149 -0.39 -13.41 -20.48
CA PHE A 149 -1.63 -13.63 -21.22
C PHE A 149 -2.02 -12.33 -21.95
N PRO A 150 -2.58 -12.41 -23.18
CA PRO A 150 -3.03 -11.23 -23.90
C PRO A 150 -4.15 -10.54 -23.12
N ILE A 151 -3.91 -9.32 -22.65
CA ILE A 151 -4.85 -8.46 -21.94
C ILE A 151 -5.14 -7.25 -22.83
N LYS A 152 -6.40 -6.97 -23.14
CA LYS A 152 -6.74 -5.76 -23.93
C LYS A 152 -6.68 -4.51 -23.04
N PRO A 153 -6.41 -3.30 -23.59
CA PRO A 153 -6.49 -2.03 -22.87
C PRO A 153 -7.82 -1.74 -22.12
N MET A 154 -8.85 -2.57 -22.33
CA MET A 154 -10.16 -2.51 -21.69
C MET A 154 -10.37 -3.53 -20.54
N GLU A 155 -9.32 -4.20 -20.06
CA GLU A 155 -9.43 -5.26 -19.04
C GLU A 155 -9.08 -4.79 -17.60
N TYR A 156 -9.26 -3.51 -17.25
CA TYR A 156 -9.03 -3.05 -15.87
C TYR A 156 -9.91 -3.75 -14.82
N GLY A 157 -11.06 -4.32 -15.23
CA GLY A 157 -11.86 -5.20 -14.38
C GLY A 157 -11.15 -6.51 -13.96
N ARG A 158 -9.93 -6.75 -14.46
CA ARG A 158 -9.08 -7.85 -14.00
C ARG A 158 -8.12 -7.44 -12.89
N PHE A 159 -7.87 -6.16 -12.66
CA PHE A 159 -7.06 -5.76 -11.51
C PHE A 159 -7.94 -5.69 -10.27
N LEU A 160 -7.44 -6.16 -9.14
CA LEU A 160 -7.98 -5.93 -7.80
C LEU A 160 -6.90 -5.21 -7.00
N VAL A 161 -7.15 -3.97 -6.62
CA VAL A 161 -6.14 -3.05 -6.08
C VAL A 161 -6.53 -2.59 -4.69
N LEU A 162 -5.69 -2.95 -3.72
CA LEU A 162 -5.71 -2.41 -2.36
C LEU A 162 -4.60 -1.35 -2.25
N SER A 163 -4.97 -0.11 -1.98
CA SER A 163 -4.06 1.02 -1.82
C SER A 163 -4.17 1.57 -0.39
N LEU A 164 -3.05 1.61 0.32
CA LEU A 164 -3.00 1.99 1.73
C LEU A 164 -2.20 3.27 1.93
N GLY A 165 -2.86 4.28 2.47
CA GLY A 165 -2.29 5.55 2.86
C GLY A 165 -1.58 5.54 4.21
N THR A 166 -0.67 6.49 4.41
CA THR A 166 -0.09 6.78 5.75
C THR A 166 -0.72 8.00 6.43
N GLY A 167 -1.84 8.45 5.88
CA GLY A 167 -2.60 9.59 6.35
C GLY A 167 -2.05 10.95 5.88
N THR A 168 -2.93 11.94 5.82
CA THR A 168 -2.64 13.32 5.43
C THR A 168 -3.12 14.28 6.51
N SER A 169 -2.45 15.42 6.60
CA SER A 169 -2.90 16.49 7.47
C SER A 169 -4.23 17.02 6.99
N LYS A 170 -5.08 17.42 7.93
CA LYS A 170 -6.33 18.12 7.63
C LYS A 170 -6.04 19.46 6.95
N SER A 171 -6.00 19.49 5.62
CA SER A 171 -5.81 20.70 4.82
C SER A 171 -7.17 21.31 4.44
N LYS A 172 -7.19 22.62 4.18
CA LYS A 172 -8.37 23.32 3.66
C LYS A 172 -8.47 23.02 2.16
N GLU A 173 -9.44 22.24 1.72
CA GLU A 173 -10.06 22.06 0.38
C GLU A 173 -9.22 22.20 -0.94
N HIS A 174 -7.92 22.52 -0.93
CA HIS A 174 -7.17 22.92 -2.13
C HIS A 174 -5.71 22.45 -2.23
N ASP A 175 -5.14 21.79 -1.22
CA ASP A 175 -3.79 21.21 -1.31
C ASP A 175 -3.90 19.69 -1.53
N ALA A 176 -3.98 19.27 -2.80
CA ALA A 176 -3.92 17.86 -3.19
C ALA A 176 -2.49 17.33 -3.03
N THR A 177 -2.33 16.22 -2.31
CA THR A 177 -1.04 15.52 -2.19
C THR A 177 -0.81 14.59 -3.38
N ASP A 178 0.45 14.14 -3.57
CA ASP A 178 0.78 13.15 -4.61
C ASP A 178 -0.10 11.89 -4.52
N GLY A 179 -0.46 11.46 -3.30
CA GLY A 179 -1.37 10.34 -3.07
C GLY A 179 -2.79 10.61 -3.55
N ASP A 180 -3.31 11.82 -3.33
CA ASP A 180 -4.66 12.22 -3.74
C ASP A 180 -4.79 12.28 -5.26
N ILE A 181 -3.75 12.74 -5.96
CA ILE A 181 -3.73 12.79 -7.43
C ILE A 181 -3.76 11.37 -8.02
N VAL A 182 -2.96 10.46 -7.45
CA VAL A 182 -2.91 9.06 -7.90
C VAL A 182 -4.25 8.36 -7.65
N ASP A 183 -4.83 8.56 -6.47
CA ASP A 183 -6.16 8.02 -6.14
C ASP A 183 -7.23 8.58 -7.09
N TYR A 184 -7.27 9.90 -7.32
CA TYR A 184 -8.20 10.50 -8.27
C TYR A 184 -8.10 9.86 -9.65
N HIS A 185 -6.86 9.65 -10.14
CA HIS A 185 -6.63 9.04 -11.44
C HIS A 185 -7.11 7.58 -11.50
N LEU A 186 -6.75 6.77 -10.50
CA LEU A 186 -7.17 5.36 -10.44
C LEU A 186 -8.68 5.24 -10.29
N SER A 187 -9.27 5.99 -9.37
CA SER A 187 -10.71 6.08 -9.18
C SER A 187 -11.43 6.44 -10.48
N THR A 188 -10.91 7.40 -11.25
CA THR A 188 -11.46 7.76 -12.57
C THR A 188 -11.46 6.57 -13.52
N VAL A 189 -10.32 5.87 -13.64
CA VAL A 189 -10.17 4.72 -14.54
C VAL A 189 -11.09 3.57 -14.14
N PHE A 190 -11.11 3.19 -12.87
CA PHE A 190 -11.94 2.09 -12.38
C PHE A 190 -13.44 2.40 -12.47
N GLN A 191 -13.86 3.64 -12.21
CA GLN A 191 -15.26 4.06 -12.38
C GLN A 191 -15.68 4.10 -13.85
N ALA A 192 -14.84 4.65 -14.74
CA ALA A 192 -15.12 4.73 -16.17
C ALA A 192 -15.25 3.34 -16.83
N LEU A 193 -14.59 2.33 -16.25
CA LEU A 193 -14.60 0.94 -16.73
C LEU A 193 -15.55 0.05 -15.93
N HIS A 194 -16.51 0.63 -15.20
CA HIS A 194 -17.52 -0.08 -14.41
C HIS A 194 -16.95 -1.13 -13.46
N SER A 195 -15.74 -0.86 -12.94
CA SER A 195 -14.96 -1.77 -12.08
C SER A 195 -14.58 -1.07 -10.78
N ALA A 196 -15.38 -0.10 -10.33
CA ALA A 196 -15.08 0.72 -9.15
C ALA A 196 -14.88 -0.13 -7.88
N GLU A 197 -15.58 -1.27 -7.76
CA GLU A 197 -15.43 -2.23 -6.65
C GLU A 197 -14.06 -2.89 -6.58
N ASN A 198 -13.30 -2.89 -7.68
CA ASN A 198 -12.00 -3.51 -7.72
C ASN A 198 -10.89 -2.60 -7.17
N TYR A 199 -11.20 -1.37 -6.77
CA TYR A 199 -10.24 -0.45 -6.21
C TYR A 199 -10.69 0.02 -4.83
N LEU A 200 -9.88 -0.30 -3.83
CA LEU A 200 -10.06 0.13 -2.45
C LEU A 200 -8.87 0.97 -2.01
N ARG A 201 -9.14 2.25 -1.72
CA ARG A 201 -8.21 3.16 -1.06
C ARG A 201 -8.59 3.31 0.41
N ILE A 202 -7.65 3.05 1.31
CA ILE A 202 -7.81 3.28 2.75
C ILE A 202 -6.86 4.42 3.14
N GLN A 203 -7.41 5.57 3.49
CA GLN A 203 -6.68 6.82 3.77
C GLN A 203 -7.34 7.56 4.93
N ASP A 204 -6.52 8.07 5.85
CA ASP A 204 -6.95 9.07 6.83
C ASP A 204 -6.56 10.48 6.36
N ASP A 205 -7.50 11.40 6.36
CA ASP A 205 -7.34 12.80 5.91
C ASP A 205 -7.47 13.80 7.07
N THR A 206 -7.42 13.29 8.30
CA THR A 206 -7.80 14.03 9.52
C THR A 206 -6.65 14.15 10.52
N LEU A 207 -5.42 13.81 10.12
CA LEU A 207 -4.28 13.88 11.03
C LEU A 207 -4.03 15.32 11.49
N GLU A 208 -3.82 15.47 12.80
CA GLU A 208 -3.56 16.76 13.45
C GLU A 208 -2.41 16.62 14.46
N GLY A 209 -1.70 17.73 14.72
CA GLY A 209 -0.66 17.80 15.75
C GLY A 209 0.54 16.87 15.49
N ASP A 210 0.92 16.09 16.50
CA ASP A 210 2.09 15.21 16.43
C ASP A 210 1.95 14.07 15.40
N LEU A 211 0.71 13.68 15.08
CA LEU A 211 0.40 12.64 14.10
C LEU A 211 0.79 13.05 12.66
N THR A 212 0.92 14.35 12.38
CA THR A 212 1.32 14.82 11.04
C THR A 212 2.83 14.73 10.81
N LYS A 213 3.63 14.54 11.87
CA LYS A 213 5.09 14.52 11.79
C LYS A 213 5.58 13.16 11.31
N LEU A 214 6.44 13.18 10.30
CA LEU A 214 6.96 11.96 9.66
C LEU A 214 8.07 11.28 10.46
N ASP A 215 8.73 12.00 11.36
CA ASP A 215 9.92 11.56 12.10
C ASP A 215 9.71 11.51 13.63
N LEU A 216 8.52 11.84 14.12
CA LEU A 216 8.27 11.88 15.56
C LEU A 216 8.04 10.47 16.14
N ALA A 217 9.12 9.82 16.55
CA ALA A 217 9.12 8.46 17.10
C ALA A 217 9.02 8.39 18.64
N THR A 218 8.18 9.22 19.28
CA THR A 218 7.87 9.02 20.72
C THR A 218 6.98 7.79 20.90
N ASP A 219 7.13 7.06 22.00
CA ASP A 219 6.22 5.93 22.32
C ASP A 219 4.75 6.35 22.27
N LYS A 220 4.45 7.55 22.78
CA LYS A 220 3.10 8.14 22.72
C LYS A 220 2.61 8.34 21.28
N ASN A 221 3.43 8.91 20.40
CA ASN A 221 3.02 9.15 19.02
C ASN A 221 2.87 7.85 18.23
N LEU A 222 3.77 6.88 18.45
CA LEU A 222 3.67 5.57 17.82
C LEU A 222 2.40 4.83 18.27
N GLU A 223 2.01 4.93 19.54
CA GLU A 223 0.74 4.37 20.02
C GLU A 223 -0.47 5.08 19.41
N ASN A 224 -0.45 6.41 19.36
CA ASN A 224 -1.55 7.16 18.74
C ASN A 224 -1.71 6.80 17.25
N LEU A 225 -0.63 6.51 16.53
CA LEU A 225 -0.69 6.04 15.14
C LEU A 225 -1.30 4.64 15.01
N VAL A 226 -1.13 3.77 16.01
CA VAL A 226 -1.85 2.48 16.08
C VAL A 226 -3.34 2.74 16.23
N GLU A 227 -3.75 3.60 17.17
CA GLU A 227 -5.15 3.95 17.37
C GLU A 227 -5.78 4.56 16.11
N VAL A 228 -5.03 5.36 15.33
CA VAL A 228 -5.50 5.89 14.04
C VAL A 228 -5.80 4.74 13.08
N GLY A 229 -4.90 3.77 12.94
CA GLY A 229 -5.13 2.59 12.09
C GLY A 229 -6.35 1.78 12.52
N GLU A 230 -6.54 1.57 13.82
CA GLU A 230 -7.70 0.86 14.37
C GLU A 230 -9.02 1.61 14.12
N LYS A 231 -9.02 2.94 14.31
CA LYS A 231 -10.18 3.78 13.99
C LYS A 231 -10.47 3.78 12.49
N LEU A 232 -9.43 3.70 11.66
CA LEU A 232 -9.56 3.69 10.21
C LEU A 232 -10.23 2.40 9.70
N LEU A 233 -10.02 1.23 10.33
CA LEU A 233 -10.77 0.01 10.03
C LEU A 233 -12.28 0.19 10.23
N MET A 234 -12.67 0.95 11.25
CA MET A 234 -14.07 1.21 11.61
C MET A 234 -14.71 2.33 10.78
N LYS A 235 -13.91 3.15 10.09
CA LYS A 235 -14.40 4.23 9.21
C LYS A 235 -15.10 3.62 8.00
N GLN A 236 -16.13 4.31 7.51
CA GLN A 236 -16.78 3.95 6.24
C GLN A 236 -15.79 4.07 5.09
N VAL A 237 -15.89 3.16 4.12
CA VAL A 237 -15.18 3.28 2.85
C VAL A 237 -15.54 4.62 2.23
N SER A 238 -14.56 5.35 1.72
CA SER A 238 -14.76 6.60 1.01
C SER A 238 -14.29 6.47 -0.44
N ARG A 239 -14.99 7.12 -1.38
CA ARG A 239 -14.56 7.24 -2.76
C ARG A 239 -14.59 8.69 -3.20
N VAL A 240 -13.71 9.05 -4.13
CA VAL A 240 -13.73 10.37 -4.74
C VAL A 240 -14.92 10.50 -5.69
N ASN A 241 -15.70 11.56 -5.48
CA ASN A 241 -16.74 11.97 -6.39
C ASN A 241 -16.11 12.72 -7.57
N LEU A 242 -16.11 12.11 -8.75
CA LEU A 242 -15.42 12.66 -9.93
C LEU A 242 -15.96 13.99 -10.42
N GLY A 243 -17.22 14.33 -10.09
CA GLY A 243 -17.85 15.58 -10.51
C GLY A 243 -17.40 16.80 -9.69
N ILE A 244 -17.01 16.59 -8.44
CA ILE A 244 -16.68 17.66 -7.48
C ILE A 244 -15.30 17.50 -6.82
N GLY A 245 -14.62 16.37 -7.04
CA GLY A 245 -13.27 16.11 -6.57
C GLY A 245 -13.13 15.86 -5.06
N ILE A 246 -14.24 15.70 -4.33
CA ILE A 246 -14.23 15.45 -2.89
C ILE A 246 -14.53 13.98 -2.56
N TYR A 247 -14.01 13.51 -1.42
CA TYR A 247 -14.27 12.18 -0.90
C TYR A 247 -15.63 12.13 -0.21
N GLU A 248 -16.41 11.11 -0.56
CA GLU A 248 -17.72 10.86 0.04
C GLU A 248 -17.80 9.41 0.54
N PRO A 249 -18.53 9.15 1.64
CA PRO A 249 -18.81 7.79 2.06
C PRO A 249 -19.45 6.97 0.93
N TYR A 250 -18.90 5.79 0.71
CA TYR A 250 -19.31 4.87 -0.34
C TYR A 250 -19.97 3.63 0.27
N HIS A 251 -21.28 3.49 0.06
CA HIS A 251 -22.12 2.48 0.70
C HIS A 251 -22.08 2.51 2.24
N ASN A 252 -22.80 1.58 2.89
CA ASN A 252 -22.82 1.45 4.34
C ASN A 252 -21.85 0.35 4.80
N THR A 253 -20.63 0.37 4.26
CA THR A 253 -19.58 -0.64 4.48
C THR A 253 -18.36 0.02 5.13
N THR A 254 -17.83 -0.59 6.19
CA THR A 254 -16.57 -0.14 6.81
C THR A 254 -15.35 -0.68 6.08
N ASN A 255 -14.18 -0.09 6.29
CA ASN A 255 -12.93 -0.62 5.72
C ASN A 255 -12.68 -2.07 6.18
N GLU A 256 -13.00 -2.39 7.44
CA GLU A 256 -12.95 -3.77 7.95
C GLU A 256 -13.80 -4.73 7.11
N MET A 257 -15.05 -4.35 6.83
CA MET A 257 -15.98 -5.18 6.05
C MET A 257 -15.56 -5.28 4.58
N ALA A 258 -14.93 -4.25 4.02
CA ALA A 258 -14.46 -4.26 2.63
C ALA A 258 -13.19 -5.09 2.43
N LEU A 259 -12.42 -5.36 3.50
CA LEU A 259 -11.23 -6.20 3.47
C LEU A 259 -11.55 -7.71 3.56
N LYS A 260 -12.76 -8.07 4.01
CA LYS A 260 -13.24 -9.47 4.10
C LYS A 260 -13.94 -9.89 2.81
#